data_AF-A0A2T6FPD2-F1
#
_entry.id   AF-A0A2T6FPD2-F1
#
_cell.length_a   1.000
_cell.length_b   1.000
_cell.length_c   1.000
_cell.angle_alpha   90.00
_cell.angle_beta   90.00
_cell.angle_gamma   90.00
#
_symmetry.space_group_name_H-M   'P 1'
#
loop_
_entity.id
_entity.type
_entity.pdbx_description
1 polymer ?
#
loop_
_entity_poly.entity_id
_entity_poly.type
_entity_poly.pdbx_seq_one_letter_code
_entity_poly.pdbx_strand_id
1 'polypeptide(L)'
;MNRFVRNLGVTLFSLISATTYAKTFKYDLNALSSFQGPIHYPNLNFNQAKSAIFTVNKDPLSPEFQISSLEVSFPEAAKLVATGFKKIEPNLYRAVVNDIWVYRQVIVDVKDVDFNRPQFNSPQIAVYISEKSAFIQPETNTDFRGEPLFNVHGMIRDVTPAKIADTAVTTVSGKKLTLSLKDLLTYIAPGPYNGGDFPQGPGEGFVIDALWQGKGQKTIFIPAPVPVEEFDRYTAVALTLTERPSPFGTEYFFSIKYKEEGSTSEFNTPEQPLKPLLDNLYGVTP
;
A
#
# COMPACT_ATOMS: atom_id res chain seq x y z
N MET A 1 48.60 -43.79 0.89
CA MET A 1 47.83 -43.01 1.88
C MET A 1 47.96 -41.52 1.57
N ASN A 2 46.81 -40.87 1.35
CA ASN A 2 46.53 -39.44 1.54
C ASN A 2 47.21 -38.39 0.64
N ARG A 3 46.70 -38.25 -0.60
CA ARG A 3 46.72 -36.96 -1.34
C ARG A 3 45.38 -36.63 -2.00
N PHE A 4 44.27 -37.08 -1.42
CA PHE A 4 42.92 -36.85 -1.98
C PHE A 4 41.92 -36.18 -1.01
N VAL A 5 42.35 -35.71 0.17
CA VAL A 5 41.43 -35.20 1.22
C VAL A 5 41.63 -33.69 1.50
N ARG A 6 42.16 -32.91 0.55
CA ARG A 6 42.43 -31.47 0.80
C ARG A 6 41.51 -30.48 0.10
N ASN A 7 40.56 -30.95 -0.72
CA ASN A 7 39.71 -30.07 -1.55
C ASN A 7 38.19 -30.25 -1.34
N LEU A 8 37.73 -30.59 -0.13
CA LEU A 8 36.31 -30.84 0.15
C LEU A 8 35.73 -29.98 1.28
N GLY A 9 36.39 -28.88 1.66
CA GLY A 9 36.04 -28.10 2.85
C GLY A 9 35.57 -26.65 2.63
N VAL A 10 35.44 -26.14 1.40
CA VAL A 10 35.14 -24.70 1.18
C VAL A 10 33.94 -24.44 0.25
N THR A 11 33.32 -25.48 -0.34
CA THR A 11 32.15 -25.36 -1.22
C THR A 11 30.84 -25.75 -0.54
N LEU A 12 30.62 -25.33 0.71
CA LEU A 12 29.34 -25.54 1.40
C LEU A 12 28.87 -24.33 2.23
N PHE A 13 29.30 -23.12 1.88
CA PHE A 13 28.86 -21.89 2.56
C PHE A 13 28.47 -20.74 1.60
N SER A 14 28.25 -21.03 0.31
CA SER A 14 28.03 -19.99 -0.71
C SER A 14 26.62 -19.93 -1.29
N LEU A 15 25.59 -20.55 -0.70
CA LEU A 15 24.27 -20.62 -1.34
C LEU A 15 23.06 -20.60 -0.38
N ILE A 16 23.01 -19.70 0.60
CA ILE A 16 21.73 -19.14 1.06
C ILE A 16 21.95 -17.68 1.48
N SER A 17 22.30 -16.83 0.52
CA SER A 17 21.92 -15.41 0.65
C SER A 17 20.42 -15.36 0.36
N ALA A 18 19.60 -15.75 1.34
CA ALA A 18 18.19 -15.40 1.33
C ALA A 18 18.16 -13.87 1.41
N THR A 19 18.17 -13.20 0.26
CA THR A 19 17.79 -11.81 0.16
C THR A 19 16.31 -11.77 0.46
N THR A 20 15.97 -11.72 1.75
CA THR A 20 14.64 -11.36 2.21
C THR A 20 14.40 -9.93 1.75
N TYR A 21 13.80 -9.79 0.56
CA TYR A 21 13.38 -8.49 0.06
C TYR A 21 12.16 -8.08 0.88
N ALA A 22 12.37 -7.31 1.94
CA ALA A 22 11.28 -6.64 2.62
C ALA A 22 10.58 -5.72 1.60
N LYS A 23 9.28 -5.92 1.39
CA LYS A 23 8.48 -5.11 0.46
C LYS A 23 8.07 -3.82 1.17
N THR A 24 8.31 -2.68 0.52
CA THR A 24 7.95 -1.37 1.05
C THR A 24 6.59 -0.94 0.51
N PHE A 25 5.70 -0.62 1.43
CA PHE A 25 4.36 -0.10 1.16
C PHE A 25 4.26 1.35 1.60
N LYS A 26 3.40 2.10 0.92
CA LYS A 26 3.06 3.47 1.29
C LYS A 26 1.57 3.56 1.55
N TYR A 27 1.22 4.09 2.72
CA TYR A 27 -0.16 4.33 3.08
C TYR A 27 -0.36 5.81 3.40
N ASP A 28 -1.45 6.41 2.93
CA ASP A 28 -1.88 7.74 3.34
C ASP A 28 -3.10 7.68 4.25
N LEU A 29 -3.37 8.79 4.95
CA LEU A 29 -4.61 8.96 5.70
C LEU A 29 -5.62 9.75 4.87
N ASN A 30 -6.72 9.10 4.50
CA ASN A 30 -7.90 9.74 3.93
C ASN A 30 -8.83 10.24 5.04
N ALA A 31 -9.69 11.22 4.72
CA ALA A 31 -10.58 11.88 5.68
C ALA A 31 -9.82 12.35 6.94
N LEU A 32 -8.62 12.92 6.72
CA LEU A 32 -7.70 13.30 7.77
C LEU A 32 -8.31 14.41 8.64
N SER A 33 -8.29 14.18 9.95
CA SER A 33 -8.66 15.13 10.98
C SER A 33 -7.47 15.38 11.89
N SER A 34 -7.26 16.64 12.27
CA SER A 34 -6.10 17.03 13.08
C SER A 34 -6.47 18.09 14.10
N PHE A 35 -5.89 17.99 15.28
CA PHE A 35 -6.11 18.91 16.40
C PHE A 35 -4.78 19.38 16.95
N GLN A 36 -4.61 20.69 17.12
CA GLN A 36 -3.46 21.25 17.84
C GLN A 36 -3.65 21.07 19.35
N GLY A 37 -2.55 20.79 20.06
CA GLY A 37 -2.50 20.73 21.50
C GLY A 37 -2.47 22.11 22.18
N PRO A 38 -2.42 22.17 23.52
CA PRO A 38 -2.53 23.41 24.29
C PRO A 38 -1.31 24.33 24.17
N ILE A 39 -0.16 23.81 23.71
CA ILE A 39 1.07 24.61 23.59
C ILE A 39 1.11 25.27 22.22
N HIS A 40 1.10 26.59 22.24
CA HIS A 40 1.21 27.44 21.06
C HIS A 40 2.55 28.17 21.07
N TYR A 41 3.38 27.91 20.07
CA TYR A 41 4.60 28.67 19.84
C TYR A 41 4.37 29.67 18.70
N PRO A 42 4.82 30.93 18.81
CA PRO A 42 4.65 31.91 17.73
C PRO A 42 5.19 31.40 16.40
N ASN A 43 4.41 31.53 15.33
CA ASN A 43 4.74 31.06 13.98
C ASN A 43 4.92 29.53 13.82
N LEU A 44 4.42 28.73 14.78
CA LEU A 44 4.36 27.28 14.68
C LEU A 44 2.91 26.81 14.79
N ASN A 45 2.31 26.50 13.64
CA ASN A 45 0.90 26.14 13.52
C ASN A 45 0.75 24.69 13.03
N PHE A 46 0.20 23.84 13.89
CA PHE A 46 -0.07 22.43 13.58
C PHE A 46 -1.52 22.16 13.21
N ASN A 47 -2.36 23.19 13.09
CA ASN A 47 -3.74 23.02 12.66
C ASN A 47 -3.81 22.54 11.22
N GLN A 48 -4.85 21.73 10.94
CA GLN A 48 -5.20 21.26 9.60
C GLN A 48 -4.04 20.57 8.87
N ALA A 49 -3.49 19.51 9.45
CA ALA A 49 -2.49 18.69 8.78
C ALA A 49 -2.99 18.28 7.38
N LYS A 50 -2.15 18.47 6.36
CA LYS A 50 -2.50 18.28 4.94
C LYS A 50 -2.45 16.81 4.55
N SER A 51 -1.47 16.08 5.06
CA SER A 51 -1.29 14.66 4.80
C SER A 51 -0.54 14.00 5.94
N ALA A 52 -0.78 12.71 6.10
CA ALA A 52 0.02 11.81 6.91
C ALA A 52 0.31 10.57 6.07
N ILE A 53 1.59 10.25 5.87
CA ILE A 53 2.05 9.16 5.00
C ILE A 53 2.93 8.21 5.82
N PHE A 54 2.48 6.96 5.93
CA PHE A 54 3.27 5.86 6.46
C PHE A 54 4.10 5.22 5.35
N THR A 55 5.36 4.96 5.64
CA THR A 55 6.18 4.02 4.87
C THR A 55 6.44 2.81 5.74
N VAL A 56 6.04 1.65 5.26
CA VAL A 56 5.99 0.42 6.04
C VAL A 56 6.71 -0.69 5.28
N ASN A 57 7.53 -1.46 5.97
CA ASN A 57 8.17 -2.63 5.41
C ASN A 57 7.48 -3.90 5.92
N LYS A 58 7.19 -4.82 5.00
CA LYS A 58 6.74 -6.17 5.35
C LYS A 58 7.80 -7.17 4.92
N ASP A 59 8.23 -8.00 5.86
CA ASP A 59 9.00 -9.20 5.54
C ASP A 59 8.02 -10.26 5.03
N PRO A 60 8.21 -10.85 3.83
CA PRO A 60 7.35 -11.92 3.33
C PRO A 60 7.19 -13.12 4.28
N LEU A 61 8.15 -13.33 5.18
CA LEU A 61 8.16 -14.43 6.15
C LEU A 61 7.58 -14.03 7.52
N SER A 62 7.27 -12.75 7.73
CA SER A 62 6.70 -12.24 8.98
C SER A 62 5.28 -11.72 8.77
N PRO A 63 4.33 -12.04 9.66
CA PRO A 63 3.00 -11.43 9.63
C PRO A 63 3.04 -9.96 10.09
N GLU A 64 4.13 -9.50 10.69
CA GLU A 64 4.23 -8.16 11.26
C GLU A 64 4.80 -7.14 10.27
N PHE A 65 4.11 -6.01 10.20
CA PHE A 65 4.58 -4.82 9.51
C PHE A 65 5.48 -3.97 10.42
N GLN A 66 6.55 -3.44 9.83
CA GLN A 66 7.44 -2.49 10.49
C GLN A 66 7.25 -1.08 9.93
N ILE A 67 6.80 -0.15 10.77
CA ILE A 67 6.71 1.27 10.40
C ILE A 67 8.15 1.82 10.27
N SER A 68 8.56 2.07 9.03
CA SER A 68 9.89 2.61 8.74
C SER A 68 9.92 4.11 8.96
N SER A 69 8.88 4.80 8.50
CA SER A 69 8.72 6.23 8.72
C SER A 69 7.26 6.67 8.70
N LEU A 70 7.01 7.81 9.33
CA LEU A 70 5.77 8.56 9.27
C LEU A 70 6.10 10.02 8.91
N GLU A 71 5.51 10.51 7.83
CA GLU A 71 5.61 11.91 7.43
C GLU A 71 4.26 12.61 7.64
N VAL A 72 4.23 13.70 8.41
CA VAL A 72 3.04 14.54 8.59
C VAL A 72 3.35 15.93 8.06
N SER A 73 2.54 16.41 7.11
CA SER A 73 2.71 17.73 6.49
C SER A 73 1.67 18.73 6.96
N PHE A 74 2.06 20.00 7.08
CA PHE A 74 1.20 21.08 7.58
C PHE A 74 1.13 22.23 6.56
N PRO A 75 0.10 23.09 6.63
CA PRO A 75 0.02 24.28 5.79
C PRO A 75 1.09 25.32 6.13
N GLU A 76 1.34 25.52 7.41
CA GLU A 76 2.11 26.66 7.95
C GLU A 76 3.26 26.21 8.87
N ALA A 77 3.64 24.94 8.84
CA ALA A 77 4.78 24.42 9.59
C ALA A 77 5.62 23.47 8.73
N ALA A 78 6.91 23.37 9.04
CA ALA A 78 7.76 22.35 8.45
C ALA A 78 7.21 20.95 8.79
N LYS A 79 7.29 20.02 7.84
CA LYS A 79 6.81 18.65 8.03
C LYS A 79 7.50 17.95 9.20
N LEU A 80 6.75 17.09 9.90
CA LEU A 80 7.31 16.11 10.82
C LEU A 80 7.71 14.87 10.03
N VAL A 81 8.96 14.41 10.20
CA VAL A 81 9.41 13.11 9.70
C VAL A 81 9.90 12.29 10.89
N ALA A 82 9.16 11.25 11.23
CA ALA A 82 9.49 10.33 12.31
C ALA A 82 9.99 9.01 11.72
N THR A 83 11.08 8.48 12.27
CA THR A 83 11.71 7.22 11.84
C THR A 83 12.12 6.40 13.06
N GLY A 84 12.40 5.11 12.86
CA GLY A 84 12.90 4.25 13.94
C GLY A 84 11.82 3.88 14.96
N PHE A 85 10.59 3.66 14.49
CA PHE A 85 9.50 3.22 15.35
C PHE A 85 9.81 1.87 15.98
N LYS A 86 9.49 1.75 17.27
CA LYS A 86 9.48 0.48 18.01
C LYS A 86 8.07 0.19 18.50
N LYS A 87 7.69 -1.09 18.42
CA LYS A 87 6.44 -1.58 19.00
C LYS A 87 6.64 -1.70 20.51
N ILE A 88 5.92 -0.87 21.27
CA ILE A 88 6.01 -0.80 22.74
C ILE A 88 4.94 -1.68 23.37
N GLU A 89 3.73 -1.65 22.80
CA GLU A 89 2.59 -2.49 23.19
C GLU A 89 1.96 -3.04 21.90
N PRO A 90 1.06 -4.05 21.97
CA PRO A 90 0.45 -4.65 20.77
C PRO A 90 -0.12 -3.64 19.78
N ASN A 91 -0.72 -2.55 20.27
CA ASN A 91 -1.36 -1.50 19.47
C ASN A 91 -0.66 -0.14 19.61
N LEU A 92 0.60 -0.08 20.04
CA LEU A 92 1.33 1.18 20.22
C LEU A 92 2.73 1.07 19.61
N TYR A 93 2.97 1.89 18.60
CA TYR A 93 4.30 2.14 18.04
C TYR A 93 4.77 3.50 18.48
N ARG A 94 6.06 3.62 18.83
CA ARG A 94 6.66 4.89 19.22
C ARG A 94 7.97 5.14 18.49
N ALA A 95 8.13 6.38 18.03
CA ALA A 95 9.39 6.94 17.59
C ALA A 95 9.74 8.20 18.41
N VAL A 96 11.02 8.55 18.42
CA VAL A 96 11.54 9.76 19.05
C VAL A 96 12.25 10.57 17.99
N VAL A 97 11.87 11.84 17.86
CA VAL A 97 12.46 12.76 16.88
C VAL A 97 13.19 13.86 17.64
N ASN A 98 14.47 14.02 17.38
CA ASN A 98 15.32 15.03 18.02
C ASN A 98 15.41 16.28 17.14
N ASP A 99 15.65 17.42 17.81
CA ASP A 99 15.99 18.70 17.21
C ASP A 99 15.02 19.13 16.10
N ILE A 100 13.72 19.14 16.42
CA ILE A 100 12.66 19.49 15.48
C ILE A 100 11.90 20.74 15.90
N TRP A 101 11.76 21.66 14.94
CA TRP A 101 11.19 22.99 15.16
C TRP A 101 11.92 23.74 16.28
N VAL A 102 11.24 23.96 17.41
CA VAL A 102 11.76 24.62 18.61
C VAL A 102 11.96 23.65 19.77
N TYR A 103 11.67 22.37 19.55
CA TYR A 103 11.74 21.34 20.58
C TYR A 103 13.00 20.51 20.42
N ARG A 104 13.72 20.32 21.52
CA ARG A 104 14.88 19.43 21.58
C ARG A 104 14.51 18.00 21.22
N GLN A 105 13.33 17.55 21.63
CA GLN A 105 12.86 16.20 21.39
C GLN A 105 11.34 16.14 21.44
N VAL A 106 10.75 15.37 20.53
CA VAL A 106 9.32 15.03 20.51
C VAL A 106 9.15 13.52 20.44
N ILE A 107 8.09 13.03 21.07
CA ILE A 107 7.67 11.64 21.06
C ILE A 107 6.50 11.51 20.10
N VAL A 108 6.59 10.54 19.18
CA VAL A 108 5.54 10.26 18.19
C VAL A 108 4.97 8.89 18.48
N ASP A 109 3.72 8.86 18.92
CA ASP A 109 2.96 7.64 19.16
C ASP A 109 1.99 7.39 18.02
N VAL A 110 1.94 6.14 17.55
CA VAL A 110 0.97 5.65 16.57
C VAL A 110 0.20 4.51 17.22
N LYS A 111 -1.12 4.68 17.34
CA LYS A 111 -2.03 3.70 17.94
C LYS A 111 -3.04 3.17 16.94
N ASP A 112 -3.58 2.00 17.25
CA ASP A 112 -4.71 1.37 16.54
C ASP A 112 -4.46 1.25 15.03
N VAL A 113 -3.24 0.85 14.69
CA VAL A 113 -2.78 0.65 13.33
C VAL A 113 -2.66 -0.84 13.03
N ASP A 114 -3.36 -1.30 12.01
CA ASP A 114 -3.15 -2.63 11.43
C ASP A 114 -3.19 -2.52 9.90
N PHE A 115 -2.00 -2.71 9.31
CA PHE A 115 -1.76 -2.62 7.87
C PHE A 115 -2.15 -3.90 7.12
N ASN A 116 -2.48 -5.01 7.80
CA ASN A 116 -3.08 -6.17 7.15
C ASN A 116 -4.56 -5.91 6.79
N ARG A 117 -5.19 -4.96 7.49
CA ARG A 117 -6.60 -4.59 7.34
C ARG A 117 -6.78 -3.06 7.29
N PRO A 118 -6.10 -2.36 6.38
CA PRO A 118 -6.05 -0.89 6.38
C PRO A 118 -7.44 -0.23 6.33
N GLN A 119 -8.41 -0.88 5.68
CA GLN A 119 -9.78 -0.38 5.51
C GLN A 119 -10.64 -0.39 6.77
N PHE A 120 -10.24 -1.14 7.81
CA PHE A 120 -11.02 -1.28 9.04
C PHE A 120 -10.43 -0.48 10.21
N ASN A 121 -9.36 0.28 9.96
CA ASN A 121 -8.59 0.94 11.00
C ASN A 121 -8.52 2.46 10.78
N SER A 122 -8.53 3.19 11.89
CA SER A 122 -8.35 4.64 11.93
C SER A 122 -7.22 4.98 12.90
N PRO A 123 -5.96 4.88 12.45
CA PRO A 123 -4.81 5.07 13.33
C PRO A 123 -4.84 6.45 13.96
N GLN A 124 -4.40 6.51 15.21
CA GLN A 124 -4.23 7.75 15.95
C GLN A 124 -2.73 8.06 16.07
N ILE A 125 -2.33 9.16 15.46
CA ILE A 125 -0.98 9.70 15.56
C ILE A 125 -1.03 10.81 16.61
N ALA A 126 -0.34 10.64 17.72
CA ALA A 126 -0.22 11.66 18.76
C ALA A 126 1.25 12.06 18.94
N VAL A 127 1.51 13.36 18.94
CA VAL A 127 2.87 13.90 19.11
C VAL A 127 2.93 14.70 20.40
N TYR A 128 3.93 14.39 21.22
CA TYR A 128 4.13 14.97 22.54
C TYR A 128 5.50 15.63 22.63
N ILE A 129 5.62 16.69 23.42
CA ILE A 129 6.93 17.21 23.82
C ILE A 129 7.58 16.18 24.75
N SER A 130 8.86 15.92 24.56
CA SER A 130 9.63 15.15 25.53
C SER A 130 10.18 16.07 26.62
N GLU A 131 9.81 15.84 27.87
CA GLU A 131 10.31 16.63 29.01
C GLU A 131 11.68 16.15 29.49
N LYS A 132 12.05 14.91 29.16
CA LYS A 132 13.29 14.27 29.60
C LYS A 132 13.94 13.56 28.43
N SER A 133 15.25 13.78 28.25
CA SER A 133 16.05 13.04 27.27
C SER A 133 16.76 11.87 27.93
N ALA A 134 16.58 10.65 27.42
CA ALA A 134 17.37 9.49 27.80
C ALA A 134 18.19 8.96 26.63
N PHE A 135 19.38 8.45 26.93
CA PHE A 135 20.27 7.84 25.93
C PHE A 135 20.03 6.34 25.75
N ILE A 136 19.34 5.69 26.68
CA ILE A 136 19.08 4.26 26.67
C ILE A 136 17.58 4.05 26.50
N GLN A 137 17.18 3.50 25.35
CA GLN A 137 15.79 3.13 25.00
C GLN A 137 14.74 4.23 25.31
N PRO A 138 14.91 5.47 24.81
CA PRO A 138 13.99 6.57 25.10
C PRO A 138 12.53 6.27 24.70
N GLU A 139 12.33 5.41 23.71
CA GLU A 139 11.01 5.00 23.23
C GLU A 139 10.26 4.06 24.18
N THR A 140 10.92 3.33 25.08
CA THR A 140 10.21 2.39 25.99
C THR A 140 9.71 3.08 27.26
N ASN A 141 10.16 4.29 27.55
CA ASN A 141 9.80 5.01 28.76
C ASN A 141 8.56 5.89 28.55
N THR A 142 7.50 5.68 29.34
CA THR A 142 6.27 6.47 29.27
C THR A 142 6.35 7.79 30.05
N ASP A 143 7.26 7.88 31.02
CA ASP A 143 7.37 8.99 31.97
C ASP A 143 8.02 10.25 31.38
N PHE A 144 8.40 10.19 30.10
CA PHE A 144 9.02 11.30 29.37
C PHE A 144 8.01 12.08 28.52
N ARG A 145 6.77 11.58 28.39
CA ARG A 145 5.68 12.28 27.70
C ARG A 145 5.29 13.53 28.50
N GLY A 146 5.53 14.70 27.93
CA GLY A 146 4.92 15.95 28.37
C GLY A 146 3.62 16.24 27.65
N GLU A 147 3.30 17.52 27.57
CA GLU A 147 2.10 18.04 26.90
C GLU A 147 2.03 17.64 25.41
N PRO A 148 0.82 17.37 24.88
CA PRO A 148 0.62 17.07 23.47
C PRO A 148 0.84 18.31 22.59
N LEU A 149 1.53 18.14 21.47
CA LEU A 149 1.70 19.15 20.43
C LEU A 149 0.55 19.15 19.43
N PHE A 150 0.18 17.96 18.94
CA PHE A 150 -0.95 17.78 18.04
C PHE A 150 -1.33 16.29 17.96
N ASN A 151 -2.53 16.05 17.44
CA ASN A 151 -3.05 14.73 17.10
C ASN A 151 -3.53 14.72 15.65
N VAL A 152 -3.32 13.61 14.94
CA VAL A 152 -3.86 13.34 13.61
C VAL A 152 -4.50 11.96 13.61
N HIS A 153 -5.68 11.85 13.01
CA HIS A 153 -6.30 10.56 12.70
C HIS A 153 -6.99 10.61 11.34
N GLY A 154 -7.28 9.43 10.80
CA GLY A 154 -7.93 9.27 9.50
C GLY A 154 -7.97 7.80 9.11
N MET A 155 -8.64 7.49 8.00
CA MET A 155 -8.71 6.12 7.48
C MET A 155 -7.46 5.82 6.66
N ILE A 156 -6.85 4.64 6.88
CA ILE A 156 -5.68 4.22 6.10
C ILE A 156 -6.11 3.87 4.68
N ARG A 157 -5.36 4.35 3.70
CA ARG A 157 -5.49 3.94 2.30
C ARG A 157 -4.13 3.60 1.72
N ASP A 158 -4.06 2.48 1.00
CA ASP A 158 -2.86 2.08 0.28
C ASP A 158 -2.66 2.98 -0.94
N VAL A 159 -1.48 3.60 -1.01
CA VAL A 159 -1.01 4.46 -2.11
C VAL A 159 0.33 3.96 -2.66
N THR A 160 0.64 2.68 -2.44
CA THR A 160 1.82 2.03 -2.97
C THR A 160 1.80 2.10 -4.50
N PRO A 161 2.83 2.68 -5.15
CA PRO A 161 2.84 2.81 -6.61
C PRO A 161 2.81 1.43 -7.29
N ALA A 162 1.72 1.13 -7.99
CA ALA A 162 1.59 -0.08 -8.79
C ALA A 162 2.25 0.11 -10.17
N LYS A 163 3.03 -0.89 -10.60
CA LYS A 163 3.63 -0.93 -11.93
C LYS A 163 2.68 -1.61 -12.90
N ILE A 164 2.92 -1.42 -14.20
CA ILE A 164 2.23 -2.20 -15.23
C ILE A 164 2.92 -3.56 -15.30
N ALA A 165 2.19 -4.62 -14.95
CA ALA A 165 2.65 -6.00 -15.08
C ALA A 165 2.65 -6.44 -16.56
N ASP A 166 1.57 -6.11 -17.26
CA ASP A 166 1.38 -6.52 -18.65
C ASP A 166 0.44 -5.56 -19.39
N THR A 167 0.50 -5.58 -20.72
CA THR A 167 -0.41 -4.82 -21.57
C THR A 167 -0.86 -5.65 -22.76
N ALA A 168 -2.18 -5.79 -22.91
CA ALA A 168 -2.78 -6.47 -24.04
C ALA A 168 -3.52 -5.47 -24.94
N VAL A 169 -3.44 -5.68 -26.25
CA VAL A 169 -4.07 -4.81 -27.26
C VAL A 169 -4.97 -5.66 -28.14
N THR A 170 -6.22 -5.22 -28.30
CA THR A 170 -7.20 -5.90 -29.15
C THR A 170 -8.11 -4.88 -29.85
N THR A 171 -9.00 -5.37 -30.71
CA THR A 171 -10.01 -4.57 -31.40
C THR A 171 -11.40 -5.04 -31.00
N VAL A 172 -12.17 -4.18 -30.33
CA VAL A 172 -13.56 -4.47 -29.94
C VAL A 172 -14.47 -3.49 -30.66
N SER A 173 -15.46 -4.00 -31.39
CA SER A 173 -16.37 -3.21 -32.24
C SER A 173 -15.63 -2.27 -33.20
N GLY A 174 -14.58 -2.77 -33.85
CA GLY A 174 -13.76 -2.01 -34.82
C GLY A 174 -12.89 -0.90 -34.22
N LYS A 175 -12.84 -0.78 -32.89
CA LYS A 175 -12.04 0.23 -32.18
C LYS A 175 -10.95 -0.42 -31.37
N LYS A 176 -9.76 0.19 -31.37
CA LYS A 176 -8.63 -0.29 -30.59
C LYS A 176 -8.91 -0.16 -29.10
N LEU A 177 -8.66 -1.24 -28.37
CA LEU A 177 -8.71 -1.33 -26.92
C LEU A 177 -7.31 -1.72 -26.41
N THR A 178 -6.82 -0.99 -25.43
CA THR A 178 -5.58 -1.31 -24.72
C THR A 178 -5.91 -1.56 -23.26
N LEU A 179 -5.52 -2.73 -22.76
CA LEU A 179 -5.72 -3.15 -21.38
C LEU A 179 -4.36 -3.22 -20.70
N SER A 180 -4.15 -2.46 -19.64
CA SER A 180 -2.91 -2.44 -18.86
C SER A 180 -3.16 -2.98 -17.46
N LEU A 181 -2.61 -4.15 -17.17
CA LEU A 181 -2.73 -4.84 -15.88
C LEU A 181 -1.73 -4.25 -14.89
N LYS A 182 -2.19 -3.91 -13.68
CA LYS A 182 -1.29 -3.54 -12.57
C LYS A 182 -0.75 -4.77 -11.87
N ASP A 183 0.47 -4.69 -11.36
CA ASP A 183 1.14 -5.77 -10.64
C ASP A 183 0.57 -6.00 -9.23
N LEU A 184 0.16 -4.94 -8.54
CA LEU A 184 -0.40 -5.01 -7.20
C LEU A 184 -1.92 -5.20 -7.21
N LEU A 185 -2.40 -6.09 -6.33
CA LEU A 185 -3.81 -6.15 -5.96
C LEU A 185 -4.15 -4.97 -5.05
N THR A 186 -5.38 -4.48 -5.13
CA THR A 186 -5.81 -3.33 -4.34
C THR A 186 -7.16 -3.58 -3.70
N TYR A 187 -7.41 -2.85 -2.61
CA TYR A 187 -8.74 -2.67 -2.05
C TYR A 187 -9.00 -1.17 -1.94
N ILE A 188 -10.09 -0.71 -2.55
CA ILE A 188 -10.56 0.66 -2.47
C ILE A 188 -11.93 0.60 -1.79
N ALA A 189 -11.98 1.06 -0.54
CA ALA A 189 -13.23 1.24 0.19
C ALA A 189 -14.16 2.18 -0.62
N PRO A 190 -15.48 1.94 -0.63
CA PRO A 190 -16.42 2.85 -1.27
C PRO A 190 -16.29 4.24 -0.62
N GLY A 191 -15.73 5.19 -1.37
CA GLY A 191 -15.50 6.54 -0.89
C GLY A 191 -16.77 7.39 -0.94
N PRO A 192 -16.87 8.45 -0.12
CA PRO A 192 -17.88 9.49 -0.32
C PRO A 192 -17.60 10.18 -1.66
N TYR A 193 -18.56 10.03 -2.56
CA TYR A 193 -18.77 10.70 -3.84
C TYR A 193 -18.02 12.04 -3.98
N ASN A 194 -16.95 12.06 -4.78
CA ASN A 194 -16.40 13.27 -5.40
C ASN A 194 -15.70 12.87 -6.71
N GLY A 195 -16.47 12.74 -7.79
CA GLY A 195 -15.94 12.65 -9.16
C GLY A 195 -16.02 11.27 -9.82
N GLY A 196 -17.24 10.82 -10.13
CA GLY A 196 -17.59 10.29 -11.46
C GLY A 196 -17.12 8.90 -11.94
N ASP A 197 -16.02 8.32 -11.47
CA ASP A 197 -15.38 7.23 -12.24
C ASP A 197 -15.34 5.84 -11.59
N PHE A 198 -15.90 5.65 -10.39
CA PHE A 198 -16.01 4.32 -9.79
C PHE A 198 -17.41 3.74 -10.01
N PRO A 199 -17.55 2.58 -10.69
CA PRO A 199 -18.82 1.85 -10.69
C PRO A 199 -19.17 1.49 -9.24
N GLN A 200 -20.44 1.68 -8.88
CA GLN A 200 -20.96 1.57 -7.52
C GLN A 200 -20.56 0.24 -6.85
N GLY A 201 -19.62 0.28 -5.90
CA GLY A 201 -19.19 -0.86 -5.09
C GLY A 201 -17.75 -0.72 -4.57
N PRO A 202 -17.32 -1.53 -3.60
CA PRO A 202 -15.90 -1.66 -3.26
C PRO A 202 -15.14 -2.16 -4.49
N GLY A 203 -14.05 -1.47 -4.86
CA GLY A 203 -13.13 -1.94 -5.89
C GLY A 203 -12.08 -2.83 -5.24
N GLU A 204 -12.12 -4.14 -5.49
CA GLU A 204 -11.17 -5.09 -4.88
C GLU A 204 -10.57 -6.06 -5.89
N GLY A 205 -9.32 -6.44 -5.65
CA GLY A 205 -8.58 -7.44 -6.43
C GLY A 205 -7.65 -6.83 -7.47
N PHE A 206 -7.63 -7.40 -8.67
CA PHE A 206 -6.76 -6.97 -9.76
C PHE A 206 -7.27 -5.70 -10.42
N VAL A 207 -6.33 -4.84 -10.83
CA VAL A 207 -6.62 -3.56 -11.48
C VAL A 207 -6.20 -3.59 -12.93
N ILE A 208 -7.12 -3.28 -13.83
CA ILE A 208 -6.85 -3.13 -15.27
C ILE A 208 -7.26 -1.73 -15.71
N ASP A 209 -6.31 -0.96 -16.22
CA ASP A 209 -6.62 0.28 -16.93
C ASP A 209 -6.97 -0.05 -18.38
N ALA A 210 -8.22 0.21 -18.76
CA ALA A 210 -8.71 0.01 -20.11
C ALA A 210 -8.76 1.35 -20.83
N LEU A 211 -8.00 1.52 -21.92
CA LEU A 211 -8.06 2.66 -22.82
C LEU A 211 -8.77 2.24 -24.11
N TRP A 212 -9.99 2.76 -24.32
CA TRP A 212 -10.78 2.47 -25.51
C TRP A 212 -10.87 3.69 -26.42
N GLN A 213 -10.40 3.52 -27.67
CA GLN A 213 -10.32 4.60 -28.64
C GLN A 213 -11.69 5.28 -28.87
N GLY A 214 -11.76 6.58 -28.60
CA GLY A 214 -12.98 7.39 -28.73
C GLY A 214 -13.96 7.26 -27.56
N LYS A 215 -13.61 6.53 -26.49
CA LYS A 215 -14.39 6.41 -25.25
C LYS A 215 -13.61 6.83 -24.00
N GLY A 216 -12.28 6.90 -24.08
CA GLY A 216 -11.41 7.35 -22.99
C GLY A 216 -10.78 6.19 -22.23
N GLN A 217 -10.21 6.50 -21.07
CA GLN A 217 -9.62 5.52 -20.15
C GLN A 217 -10.54 5.32 -18.95
N LYS A 218 -10.73 4.07 -18.54
CA LYS A 218 -11.44 3.68 -17.32
C LYS A 218 -10.74 2.50 -16.65
N THR A 219 -10.93 2.36 -15.35
CA THR A 219 -10.33 1.29 -14.55
C THR A 219 -11.35 0.18 -14.30
N ILE A 220 -10.91 -1.06 -14.46
CA ILE A 220 -11.67 -2.28 -14.19
C ILE A 220 -11.08 -2.94 -12.94
N PHE A 221 -11.94 -3.32 -12.01
CA PHE A 221 -11.57 -4.13 -10.85
C PHE A 221 -12.06 -5.55 -11.06
N ILE A 222 -11.16 -6.51 -10.98
CA ILE A 222 -11.46 -7.94 -11.12
C ILE A 222 -11.22 -8.60 -9.75
N PRO A 223 -12.28 -9.14 -9.11
CA PRO A 223 -12.13 -9.80 -7.81
C PRO A 223 -11.05 -10.88 -7.87
N ALA A 224 -10.11 -10.81 -6.93
CA ALA A 224 -9.07 -11.81 -6.83
C ALA A 224 -9.62 -13.03 -6.06
N PRO A 225 -9.30 -14.28 -6.47
CA PRO A 225 -9.75 -15.50 -5.79
C PRO A 225 -8.90 -15.79 -4.54
N VAL A 226 -8.52 -14.75 -3.80
CA VAL A 226 -7.70 -14.81 -2.58
C VAL A 226 -8.26 -13.82 -1.55
N PRO A 227 -8.11 -14.06 -0.25
CA PRO A 227 -8.55 -13.12 0.78
C PRO A 227 -7.84 -11.76 0.66
N VAL A 228 -8.54 -10.68 1.02
CA VAL A 228 -7.99 -9.31 0.97
C VAL A 228 -6.75 -9.16 1.85
N GLU A 229 -6.72 -9.85 2.99
CA GLU A 229 -5.59 -9.85 3.92
C GLU A 229 -4.31 -10.45 3.32
N GLU A 230 -4.41 -11.17 2.21
CA GLU A 230 -3.29 -11.82 1.54
C GLU A 230 -2.88 -11.11 0.24
N PHE A 231 -3.55 -10.02 -0.15
CA PHE A 231 -3.28 -9.32 -1.42
C PHE A 231 -1.82 -8.94 -1.61
N ASP A 232 -1.11 -8.63 -0.53
CA ASP A 232 0.28 -8.22 -0.59
C ASP A 232 1.27 -9.35 -0.88
N ARG A 233 0.83 -10.60 -0.69
CA ARG A 233 1.53 -11.86 -1.01
C ARG A 233 1.37 -12.25 -2.47
N TYR A 234 0.43 -11.65 -3.20
CA TYR A 234 0.18 -11.99 -4.60
C TYR A 234 0.56 -10.83 -5.52
N THR A 235 1.05 -11.18 -6.70
CA THR A 235 1.40 -10.23 -7.74
C THR A 235 0.83 -10.71 -9.07
N ALA A 236 0.18 -9.81 -9.80
CA ALA A 236 -0.32 -10.08 -11.14
C ALA A 236 0.87 -10.13 -12.11
N VAL A 237 0.82 -11.08 -13.05
CA VAL A 237 1.94 -11.39 -13.94
C VAL A 237 1.59 -11.11 -15.40
N ALA A 238 0.43 -11.57 -15.85
CA ALA A 238 0.06 -11.45 -17.26
C ALA A 238 -1.46 -11.37 -17.45
N LEU A 239 -1.87 -10.70 -18.51
CA LEU A 239 -3.25 -10.65 -18.98
C LEU A 239 -3.37 -11.55 -20.21
N THR A 240 -4.10 -12.66 -20.08
CA THR A 240 -4.33 -13.57 -21.20
C THR A 240 -5.63 -13.18 -21.89
N LEU A 241 -5.58 -12.92 -23.20
CA LEU A 241 -6.75 -12.71 -24.05
C LEU A 241 -6.96 -13.91 -24.97
N THR A 242 -8.19 -14.40 -25.03
CA THR A 242 -8.61 -15.52 -25.86
C THR A 242 -9.75 -15.08 -26.78
N GLU A 243 -9.64 -15.44 -28.06
CA GLU A 243 -10.65 -15.13 -29.06
C GLU A 243 -11.50 -16.37 -29.34
N ARG A 244 -12.82 -16.19 -29.39
CA ARG A 244 -13.77 -17.25 -29.78
C ARG A 244 -14.70 -16.77 -30.88
N PRO A 245 -14.88 -17.54 -31.96
CA PRO A 245 -15.88 -17.22 -32.97
C PRO A 245 -17.28 -17.38 -32.38
N SER A 246 -18.13 -16.38 -32.59
CA SER A 246 -19.54 -16.33 -32.19
C SER A 246 -20.39 -15.96 -33.42
N PRO A 247 -21.69 -16.32 -33.45
CA PRO A 247 -22.60 -15.93 -34.54
C PRO A 247 -22.64 -14.41 -34.81
N PHE A 248 -22.25 -13.59 -33.83
CA PHE A 248 -22.24 -12.13 -33.91
C PHE A 248 -20.84 -11.51 -34.11
N GLY A 249 -19.81 -12.33 -34.36
CA GLY A 249 -18.43 -11.89 -34.57
C GLY A 249 -17.43 -12.57 -33.63
N THR A 250 -16.28 -11.94 -33.38
CA THR A 250 -15.28 -12.44 -32.44
C THR A 250 -15.63 -12.01 -31.02
N GLU A 251 -15.80 -12.98 -30.13
CA GLU A 251 -15.92 -12.75 -28.69
C GLU A 251 -14.55 -12.84 -28.02
N TYR A 252 -14.28 -11.86 -27.16
CA TYR A 252 -13.04 -11.79 -26.39
C TYR A 252 -13.29 -12.21 -24.96
N PHE A 253 -12.45 -13.13 -24.50
CA PHE A 253 -12.39 -13.58 -23.12
C PHE A 253 -11.03 -13.20 -22.54
N PHE A 254 -10.98 -13.03 -21.23
CA PHE A 254 -9.72 -12.74 -20.56
C PHE A 254 -9.58 -13.50 -19.23
N SER A 255 -8.34 -13.76 -18.85
CA SER A 255 -7.96 -14.24 -17.53
C SER A 255 -6.69 -13.55 -17.07
N ILE A 256 -6.52 -13.44 -15.75
CA ILE A 256 -5.35 -12.83 -15.14
C ILE A 256 -4.50 -13.94 -14.55
N LYS A 257 -3.25 -14.02 -15.01
CA LYS A 257 -2.24 -14.86 -14.40
C LYS A 257 -1.63 -14.11 -13.22
N TYR A 258 -1.52 -14.77 -12.07
CA TYR A 258 -0.93 -14.22 -10.87
C TYR A 258 -0.10 -15.28 -10.15
N LYS A 259 0.80 -14.86 -9.26
CA LYS A 259 1.64 -15.75 -8.47
C LYS A 259 1.74 -15.28 -7.03
N GLU A 260 1.99 -16.22 -6.15
CA GLU A 260 2.37 -15.93 -4.76
C GLU A 260 3.87 -15.58 -4.72
N GLU A 261 4.21 -14.54 -3.96
CA GLU A 261 5.59 -14.12 -3.75
C GLU A 261 6.41 -15.23 -3.09
N GLY A 262 7.59 -15.51 -3.63
CA GLY A 262 8.45 -16.60 -3.18
C GLY A 262 8.00 -18.01 -3.63
N SER A 263 6.86 -18.14 -4.31
CA SER A 263 6.41 -19.39 -4.93
C SER A 263 6.78 -19.47 -6.41
N THR A 264 6.97 -20.68 -6.92
CA THR A 264 7.07 -20.97 -8.36
C THR A 264 5.71 -21.27 -8.98
N SER A 265 4.66 -21.41 -8.17
CA SER A 265 3.31 -21.70 -8.64
C SER A 265 2.67 -20.45 -9.24
N GLU A 266 2.17 -20.60 -10.47
CA GLU A 266 1.34 -19.62 -11.14
C GLU A 266 -0.11 -20.09 -11.13
N PHE A 267 -1.01 -19.14 -10.91
CA PHE A 267 -2.45 -19.35 -10.87
C PHE A 267 -3.10 -18.48 -11.94
N ASN A 268 -4.31 -18.84 -12.36
CA ASN A 268 -5.11 -18.04 -13.26
C ASN A 268 -6.49 -17.78 -12.64
N THR A 269 -7.00 -16.58 -12.83
CA THR A 269 -8.42 -16.33 -12.55
C THR A 269 -9.30 -17.14 -13.51
N PRO A 270 -10.56 -17.42 -13.14
CA PRO A 270 -11.55 -17.89 -14.09
C PRO A 270 -11.62 -16.96 -15.30
N GLU A 271 -11.82 -17.54 -16.48
CA GLU A 271 -11.96 -16.79 -17.72
C GLU A 271 -13.30 -16.05 -17.73
N GLN A 272 -13.28 -14.77 -18.12
CA GLN A 272 -14.46 -13.90 -18.11
C GLN A 272 -14.65 -13.23 -19.48
N PRO A 273 -15.90 -12.99 -19.91
CA PRO A 273 -16.17 -12.27 -21.16
C PRO A 273 -15.83 -10.79 -21.01
N LEU A 274 -15.12 -10.22 -21.98
CA LEU A 274 -14.66 -8.83 -21.94
C LEU A 274 -15.79 -7.83 -22.27
N LYS A 275 -16.66 -8.16 -23.22
CA LYS A 275 -17.69 -7.24 -23.72
C LYS A 275 -18.66 -6.75 -22.62
N PRO A 276 -19.22 -7.62 -21.74
CA PRO A 276 -20.11 -7.16 -20.68
C PRO A 276 -19.45 -6.17 -19.72
N LEU A 277 -18.16 -6.32 -19.43
CA LEU A 277 -17.41 -5.40 -18.58
C LEU A 277 -17.25 -4.03 -19.26
N LEU A 278 -16.91 -4.03 -20.55
CA LEU A 278 -16.78 -2.80 -21.33
C LEU A 278 -18.11 -2.07 -21.47
N ASP A 279 -19.20 -2.80 -21.75
CA ASP A 279 -20.54 -2.21 -21.88
C ASP A 279 -21.03 -1.65 -20.54
N ASN A 280 -20.69 -2.26 -19.40
CA ASN A 280 -20.96 -1.71 -18.07
C ASN A 280 -20.17 -0.41 -17.83
N LEU A 281 -18.88 -0.38 -18.20
CA LEU A 281 -18.01 0.76 -17.95
C LEU A 281 -18.26 1.95 -18.89
N TYR A 282 -18.51 1.69 -20.18
CA TYR A 282 -18.55 2.70 -21.23
C TYR A 282 -19.96 2.91 -21.83
N GLY A 283 -20.95 2.18 -21.32
CA GLY A 283 -22.28 2.06 -21.90
C GLY A 283 -22.30 1.07 -23.07
N VAL A 284 -23.49 0.54 -23.36
CA VAL A 284 -23.71 -0.41 -24.47
C VAL A 284 -23.19 0.19 -25.77
N THR A 285 -22.27 -0.53 -26.41
CA THR A 285 -21.76 -0.16 -27.73
C THR A 285 -22.56 -0.83 -28.84
N PRO A 286 -23.02 -0.07 -29.86
CA PRO A 286 -23.65 -0.63 -31.05
C PRO A 286 -22.68 -1.47 -31.87
#